data_AF-A0A5N8HLM7-F1
#
_entry.id   AF-A0A5N8HLM7-F1
#
_cell.length_a   1.000
_cell.length_b   1.000
_cell.length_c   1.000
_cell.angle_alpha   90.00
_cell.angle_beta   90.00
_cell.angle_gamma   90.00
#
_symmetry.space_group_name_H-M   'P 1'
#
loop_
_entity.id
_entity.type
_entity.pdbx_description
1 polymer ?
#
loop_
_entity_poly.entity_id
_entity_poly.type
_entity_poly.pdbx_seq_one_letter_code
_entity_poly.pdbx_strand_id
1 'polypeptide(L)'
;MLSLYEKIKIRLIILFLLAALSFIGLFFIINYQLVSERAVKRADSRFELIQKNVGYFFKDIERSALTLKDSLYLLKNTEEIQRAVILKMEMMPFLDSVGLVLDDNKYYLFSRRA
;
A
#
# COMPACT_ATOMS: atom_id res chain seq x y z
N MET A 1 -32.49 14.22 61.39
CA MET A 1 -31.04 14.51 61.25
C MET A 1 -30.32 13.19 61.01
N LEU A 2 -29.54 13.05 59.94
CA LEU A 2 -28.67 11.87 59.75
C LEU A 2 -27.61 11.80 60.85
N SER A 3 -27.37 10.59 61.37
CA SER A 3 -26.31 10.37 62.34
C SER A 3 -24.94 10.64 61.72
N LEU A 4 -23.94 10.96 62.56
CA LEU A 4 -22.57 11.20 62.10
C LEU A 4 -22.03 10.01 61.27
N TYR A 5 -22.37 8.79 61.69
CA TYR A 5 -22.00 7.55 61.02
C TYR A 5 -22.56 7.47 59.58
N GLU A 6 -23.84 7.77 59.39
CA GLU A 6 -24.47 7.74 58.07
C GLU A 6 -23.90 8.79 57.13
N LYS A 7 -23.58 10.00 57.64
CA LYS A 7 -22.94 11.05 56.83
C LYS A 7 -21.55 10.62 56.34
N ILE A 8 -20.76 9.95 57.19
CA ILE A 8 -19.43 9.44 56.82
C ILE A 8 -19.56 8.30 55.80
N LYS A 9 -20.50 7.36 56.03
CA LYS A 9 -20.77 6.24 55.12
C LYS A 9 -21.16 6.73 53.72
N ILE A 10 -22.05 7.71 53.62
CA ILE A 10 -22.47 8.30 52.34
C ILE A 10 -21.29 8.96 51.63
N ARG A 11 -20.46 9.73 52.35
CA ARG A 11 -19.26 10.37 51.76
C ARG A 11 -18.27 9.34 51.21
N LEU A 12 -18.05 8.24 51.93
CA LEU A 12 -17.18 7.16 51.47
C LEU A 12 -17.73 6.46 50.22
N ILE A 13 -19.04 6.23 50.15
CA ILE A 13 -19.70 5.64 48.97
C ILE A 13 -19.54 6.58 47.75
N ILE A 14 -19.75 7.89 47.94
CA ILE A 14 -19.57 8.87 46.87
C ILE A 14 -18.10 8.92 46.40
N LEU A 15 -17.14 8.93 47.32
CA LEU A 15 -15.72 8.89 46.99
C LEU A 15 -15.35 7.62 46.22
N PHE A 16 -15.87 6.47 46.64
CA PHE A 16 -15.65 5.20 45.97
C PHE A 16 -16.24 5.21 44.56
N LEU A 17 -17.46 5.71 44.37
CA LEU A 17 -18.10 5.83 43.07
C LEU A 17 -17.31 6.75 42.13
N LEU A 18 -16.85 7.91 42.62
CA LEU A 18 -16.01 8.82 41.84
C LEU A 18 -14.68 8.19 41.44
N ALA A 19 -14.04 7.46 42.35
CA ALA A 19 -12.80 6.73 42.06
C ALA A 19 -13.03 5.63 41.01
N ALA A 20 -14.13 4.88 41.11
CA ALA A 20 -14.48 3.84 40.13
C ALA A 20 -14.76 4.42 38.74
N LEU A 21 -15.53 5.52 38.66
CA LEU A 21 -15.79 6.22 37.39
C LEU A 21 -14.50 6.76 36.75
N SER A 22 -13.64 7.38 37.55
CA SER A 22 -12.33 7.86 37.10
C SER A 22 -11.45 6.72 36.57
N PHE A 23 -11.44 5.58 37.29
CA PHE A 23 -10.69 4.39 36.88
C PHE A 23 -11.18 3.82 35.55
N ILE A 24 -12.50 3.71 35.35
CA ILE A 24 -13.10 3.24 34.09
C ILE A 24 -12.74 4.18 32.94
N GLY A 25 -12.84 5.50 33.15
CA GLY A 25 -12.48 6.50 32.14
C GLY A 25 -11.01 6.42 31.73
N LEU A 26 -10.10 6.35 32.70
CA LEU A 26 -8.66 6.19 32.45
C LEU A 26 -8.35 4.88 31.72
N PHE A 27 -8.97 3.78 32.17
CA PHE A 27 -8.80 2.48 31.51
C PHE A 27 -9.26 2.53 30.05
N PHE A 28 -10.38 3.18 29.75
CA PHE A 28 -10.87 3.32 28.38
C PHE A 28 -9.90 4.12 27.50
N ILE A 29 -9.39 5.26 27.99
CA ILE A 29 -8.45 6.11 27.24
C ILE A 29 -7.17 5.34 26.91
N ILE A 30 -6.58 4.65 27.89
CA ILE A 30 -5.34 3.88 27.71
C ILE A 30 -5.55 2.76 26.68
N ASN A 31 -6.65 2.02 26.78
CA ASN A 31 -6.94 0.94 25.85
C ASN A 31 -7.20 1.47 24.43
N TYR A 32 -7.93 2.58 24.30
CA TYR A 32 -8.18 3.22 23.01
C TYR A 32 -6.87 3.66 22.35
N GLN A 33 -5.99 4.33 23.09
CA GLN A 33 -4.67 4.72 22.60
C GLN A 33 -3.86 3.51 22.15
N LEU A 34 -3.75 2.47 22.98
CA LEU A 34 -3.00 1.26 22.67
C LEU A 34 -3.52 0.55 21.40
N VAL A 35 -4.84 0.44 21.24
CA VAL A 35 -5.45 -0.17 20.05
C VAL A 35 -5.20 0.71 18.83
N SER A 36 -5.35 2.03 18.95
CA SER A 36 -5.12 2.98 17.86
C SER A 36 -3.66 2.96 17.37
N GLU A 37 -2.69 2.98 18.29
CA GLU A 37 -1.26 2.90 17.93
C GLU A 37 -0.92 1.58 17.25
N ARG A 38 -1.47 0.46 17.72
CA ARG A 38 -1.28 -0.85 17.08
C ARG A 38 -1.91 -0.88 15.69
N ALA A 39 -3.08 -0.28 15.50
CA ALA A 39 -3.74 -0.20 14.21
C ALA A 39 -2.92 0.65 13.22
N VAL A 40 -2.42 1.81 13.66
CA VAL A 40 -1.57 2.70 12.85
C VAL A 40 -0.27 1.99 12.46
N LYS A 41 0.47 1.42 13.43
CA LYS A 41 1.72 0.67 13.15
C LYS A 41 1.51 -0.48 12.16
N ARG A 42 0.38 -1.20 12.26
CA ARG A 42 0.03 -2.25 11.30
C ARG A 42 -0.29 -1.70 9.92
N ALA A 43 -0.99 -0.57 9.84
CA ALA A 43 -1.28 0.10 8.58
C ALA A 43 0.02 0.57 7.92
N ASP A 44 0.90 1.24 8.66
CA ASP A 44 2.19 1.73 8.17
C ASP A 44 3.05 0.60 7.61
N SER A 45 3.19 -0.51 8.35
CA SER A 45 3.93 -1.69 7.88
C SER A 45 3.34 -2.29 6.60
N ARG A 46 2.01 -2.33 6.47
CA ARG A 46 1.35 -2.79 5.24
C ARG A 46 1.58 -1.82 4.08
N PHE A 47 1.51 -0.51 4.33
CA PHE A 47 1.80 0.50 3.32
C PHE A 47 3.25 0.43 2.84
N GLU A 48 4.21 0.23 3.75
CA GLU A 48 5.62 0.04 3.39
C GLU A 48 5.81 -1.16 2.46
N LEU A 49 5.17 -2.29 2.77
CA LEU A 49 5.20 -3.48 1.91
C LEU A 49 4.56 -3.22 0.54
N ILE A 50 3.43 -2.52 0.49
CA ILE A 50 2.77 -2.14 -0.76
C ILE A 50 3.69 -1.23 -1.58
N GLN A 51 4.27 -0.18 -0.98
CA GLN A 51 5.19 0.72 -1.66
C GLN A 51 6.40 -0.02 -2.22
N LYS A 52 6.98 -0.94 -1.44
CA LYS A 52 8.11 -1.75 -1.88
C LYS A 52 7.75 -2.66 -3.06
N ASN A 53 6.60 -3.34 -3.00
CA ASN A 53 6.13 -4.22 -4.07
C ASN A 53 5.81 -3.44 -5.36
N VAL A 54 5.16 -2.28 -5.23
CA VAL A 54 4.90 -1.37 -6.35
C VAL A 54 6.22 -0.87 -6.95
N GLY A 55 7.20 -0.50 -6.12
CA GLY A 55 8.53 -0.11 -6.56
C GLY A 55 9.25 -1.21 -7.34
N TYR A 56 9.20 -2.46 -6.86
CA TYR A 56 9.78 -3.60 -7.59
C TYR A 56 9.07 -3.85 -8.91
N PHE A 57 7.75 -3.79 -8.93
CA PHE A 57 6.97 -3.96 -10.16
C PHE A 57 7.40 -2.96 -11.24
N PHE A 58 7.47 -1.67 -10.92
CA PHE A 58 7.90 -0.66 -11.90
C PHE A 58 9.37 -0.81 -12.31
N LYS A 59 10.25 -1.21 -11.38
CA LYS A 59 11.66 -1.47 -11.71
C LYS A 59 11.81 -2.65 -12.68
N ASP A 60 10.99 -3.68 -12.54
CA ASP A 60 10.98 -4.81 -13.47
C ASP A 60 10.43 -4.42 -14.84
N ILE A 61 9.42 -3.54 -14.91
CA ILE A 61 8.96 -2.93 -16.17
C ILE A 61 10.07 -2.12 -16.82
N GLU A 62 10.76 -1.25 -16.07
CA GLU A 62 11.84 -0.42 -16.58
C GLU A 62 12.98 -1.27 -17.14
N ARG A 63 13.45 -2.27 -16.38
CA ARG A 63 14.48 -3.21 -16.83
C ARG A 63 14.05 -3.93 -18.10
N SER A 64 12.79 -4.32 -18.17
CA SER A 64 12.20 -5.01 -19.31
C SER A 64 12.17 -4.14 -20.56
N ALA A 65 11.77 -2.87 -20.42
CA ALA A 65 11.76 -1.88 -21.48
C ALA A 65 13.19 -1.57 -21.98
N LEU A 66 14.15 -1.42 -21.07
CA LEU A 66 15.56 -1.25 -21.42
C LEU A 66 16.12 -2.45 -22.18
N THR A 67 15.84 -3.66 -21.70
CA THR A 67 16.27 -4.90 -22.38
C THR A 67 15.64 -5.01 -23.77
N LEU A 68 14.36 -4.66 -23.91
CA LEU A 68 13.69 -4.63 -25.21
C LEU A 68 14.37 -3.62 -26.13
N LYS A 69 14.55 -2.38 -25.69
CA LYS A 69 15.24 -1.32 -26.44
C LYS A 69 16.63 -1.78 -26.90
N ASP A 70 17.45 -2.33 -26.01
CA ASP A 70 18.79 -2.84 -26.33
C ASP A 70 18.75 -4.00 -27.34
N SER A 71 17.75 -4.88 -27.24
CA SER A 71 17.56 -5.98 -28.20
C SER A 71 17.15 -5.46 -29.59
N LEU A 72 16.28 -4.44 -29.63
CA LEU A 72 15.81 -3.85 -30.89
C LEU A 72 16.92 -3.12 -31.65
N TYR A 73 17.90 -2.52 -30.95
CA TYR A 73 19.08 -1.90 -31.58
C TYR A 73 19.92 -2.88 -32.41
N LEU A 74 19.85 -4.18 -32.13
CA LEU A 74 20.58 -5.21 -32.88
C LEU A 74 19.84 -5.66 -34.16
N LEU A 75 18.55 -5.33 -34.28
CA LEU A 75 17.70 -5.76 -35.37
C LEU A 75 17.69 -4.69 -36.48
N LYS A 76 17.85 -5.12 -37.73
CA LYS A 76 17.88 -4.22 -38.89
C LYS A 76 16.56 -4.19 -39.67
N ASN A 77 15.72 -5.20 -39.50
CA ASN A 77 14.47 -5.35 -40.22
C ASN A 77 13.28 -5.00 -39.32
N THR A 78 12.40 -4.13 -39.81
CA THR A 78 11.16 -3.74 -39.14
C THR A 78 10.27 -4.94 -38.79
N GLU A 79 10.21 -5.99 -39.61
CA GLU A 79 9.44 -7.20 -39.28
C GLU A 79 10.03 -7.98 -38.10
N GLU A 80 11.36 -8.05 -37.99
CA GLU A 80 12.02 -8.70 -36.86
C GLU A 80 11.80 -7.92 -35.58
N ILE A 81 11.87 -6.58 -35.67
CA ILE A 81 11.54 -5.66 -34.57
C ILE A 81 10.11 -5.90 -34.09
N GLN A 82 9.13 -5.95 -35.01
CA GLN A 82 7.73 -6.19 -34.67
C GLN A 82 7.53 -7.54 -33.96
N ARG A 83 8.16 -8.62 -34.46
CA ARG A 83 8.08 -9.95 -33.83
C ARG A 83 8.73 -9.97 -32.45
N ALA A 84 9.89 -9.32 -32.29
CA ALA A 84 10.57 -9.24 -31.00
C ALA A 84 9.72 -8.50 -29.95
N VAL A 85 9.02 -7.43 -30.34
CA VAL A 85 8.10 -6.71 -29.44
C VAL A 85 6.93 -7.60 -29.04
N ILE A 86 6.30 -8.32 -29.98
CA ILE A 86 5.18 -9.23 -29.69
C ILE A 86 5.62 -10.34 -28.72
N LEU A 87 6.75 -11.00 -28.96
CA LEU A 87 7.29 -12.04 -28.08
C LEU A 87 7.59 -11.49 -26.68
N LYS A 88 8.13 -10.28 -26.59
CA LYS A 88 8.40 -9.64 -25.30
C LYS A 88 7.10 -9.31 -24.57
N MET A 89 6.10 -8.83 -25.29
CA MET A 89 4.76 -8.61 -24.74
C MET A 89 4.18 -9.93 -24.22
N GLU A 90 4.26 -11.04 -24.95
CA GLU A 90 3.79 -12.36 -24.50
C GLU A 90 4.42 -12.79 -23.15
N MET A 91 5.72 -12.55 -22.98
CA MET A 91 6.45 -12.80 -21.73
C MET A 91 6.06 -11.86 -20.58
N MET A 92 5.36 -10.77 -20.87
CA MET A 92 4.95 -9.73 -19.92
C MET A 92 3.43 -9.59 -19.90
N PRO A 93 2.72 -10.50 -19.20
CA PRO A 93 1.26 -10.55 -19.20
C PRO A 93 0.60 -9.30 -18.62
N PHE A 94 1.33 -8.49 -17.87
CA PHE A 94 0.85 -7.22 -17.31
C PHE A 94 0.95 -6.03 -18.29
N LEU A 95 1.54 -6.21 -19.47
CA LEU A 95 1.59 -5.17 -20.51
C LEU A 95 0.42 -5.34 -21.49
N ASP A 96 -0.50 -4.39 -21.46
CA ASP A 96 -1.61 -4.33 -22.41
C ASP A 96 -1.18 -3.78 -23.76
N SER A 97 -0.20 -2.87 -23.75
CA SER A 97 0.31 -2.22 -24.96
C SER A 97 1.77 -1.83 -24.88
N VAL A 98 2.44 -1.84 -26.03
CA VAL A 98 3.80 -1.29 -26.22
C VAL A 98 3.76 -0.34 -27.41
N GLY A 99 4.28 0.87 -27.20
CA GLY A 99 4.48 1.86 -28.26
C GLY A 99 5.95 1.96 -28.65
N LEU A 100 6.24 1.99 -29.95
CA LEU A 100 7.60 2.08 -30.48
C LEU A 100 7.66 3.22 -31.51
N VAL A 101 8.67 4.07 -31.42
CA VAL A 101 9.03 5.04 -32.45
C VAL A 101 10.35 4.59 -33.06
N LEU A 102 10.38 4.41 -34.38
CA LEU A 102 11.59 4.03 -35.12
C LEU A 102 12.23 5.25 -35.80
N ASP A 103 13.45 5.08 -36.30
CA ASP A 103 14.22 6.14 -36.98
C ASP A 103 13.54 6.68 -38.25
N ASP A 104 12.60 5.93 -38.82
CA ASP A 104 11.75 6.38 -39.93
C ASP A 104 10.61 7.33 -39.47
N ASN A 105 10.65 7.76 -38.20
CA ASN A 105 9.63 8.56 -37.51
C ASN A 105 8.24 7.92 -37.48
N LYS A 106 8.10 6.62 -37.80
CA LYS A 106 6.82 5.94 -37.69
C LYS A 106 6.61 5.44 -36.27
N TYR A 107 5.37 5.60 -35.82
CA TYR A 107 4.89 5.07 -34.56
C TYR A 107 4.18 3.74 -34.79
N TYR A 108 4.58 2.72 -34.03
CA TYR A 108 3.96 1.40 -34.02
C TYR A 108 3.36 1.16 -32.63
N LEU A 109 2.07 0.85 -32.60
CA LEU A 109 1.36 0.47 -31.39
C LEU A 109 1.03 -1.02 -31.45
N PHE A 110 1.55 -1.75 -30.48
CA PHE A 110 1.22 -3.15 -30.26
C PHE A 110 0.27 -3.20 -29.07
N SER A 111 -0.87 -3.86 -29.22
CA SER A 111 -1.86 -4.00 -28.16
C SER A 111 -2.33 -5.44 -28.11
N ARG A 112 -2.48 -5.99 -26.90
CA ARG A 112 -3.16 -7.26 -26.71
C ARG A 112 -4.63 -7.06 -27.08
N ARG A 113 -5.15 -7.88 -28.01
CA ARG A 113 -6.60 -7.94 -28.23
C ARG A 113 -7.23 -8.48 -26.94
N ALA A 114 -8.20 -7.74 -26.41
CA ALA A 114 -9.05 -8.18 -25.31
C ALA A 114 -9.86 -9.42 -25.69
#